data_AF-A0A7Y5UYB6-F1
#
_entry.id   AF-A0A7Y5UYB6-F1
#
_cell.length_a   1.000
_cell.length_b   1.000
_cell.length_c   1.000
_cell.angle_alpha   90.00
_cell.angle_beta   90.00
_cell.angle_gamma   90.00
#
_symmetry.space_group_name_H-M   'P 1'
#
loop_
_entity.id
_entity.type
_entity.pdbx_description
1 polymer ?
#
loop_
_entity_poly.entity_id
_entity_poly.type
_entity_poly.pdbx_seq_one_letter_code
_entity_poly.pdbx_strand_id
1 'polypeptide(L)' 'IEYRTGLIEYDEFYPRLCKPLADEIDRVLAAHYGFTDEELDFIINYDIKYRMGRDGGGEGEDD' A
#
# COMPACT_ATOMS: atom_id res chain seq x y z
N ILE A 1 28.00 2.90 -28.52
CA ILE A 1 28.75 2.31 -27.39
C ILE A 1 27.97 1.07 -27.00
N GLU A 2 28.56 -0.10 -27.23
CA GLU A 2 27.90 -1.41 -27.12
C GLU A 2 27.99 -1.89 -25.67
N TYR A 3 26.86 -1.97 -24.96
CA TYR A 3 26.81 -2.53 -23.62
C TYR A 3 26.63 -4.05 -23.71
N ARG A 4 27.57 -4.80 -23.14
CA ARG A 4 27.67 -6.26 -23.23
C ARG A 4 26.77 -6.99 -22.21
N THR A 5 25.58 -6.45 -21.94
CA THR A 5 24.73 -6.86 -20.81
C THR A 5 23.29 -7.02 -21.32
N GLY A 6 22.72 -8.21 -21.14
CA GLY A 6 21.47 -8.66 -21.77
C GLY A 6 20.23 -7.81 -21.48
N LEU A 7 19.10 -8.19 -22.10
CA LEU A 7 17.81 -7.52 -21.92
C LEU A 7 17.44 -7.47 -20.44
N ILE A 8 17.15 -6.28 -19.95
CA ILE A 8 16.55 -6.07 -18.62
C ILE A 8 15.08 -5.76 -18.88
N GLU A 9 14.20 -6.61 -18.35
CA GLU A 9 12.75 -6.43 -18.35
C GLU A 9 12.33 -6.09 -16.91
N TYR A 10 11.51 -5.06 -16.75
CA TYR A 10 11.02 -4.59 -15.45
C TYR A 10 9.50 -4.73 -15.40
N ASP A 11 9.00 -5.28 -14.30
CA ASP A 11 7.58 -5.25 -13.97
C ASP A 11 7.28 -4.06 -13.06
N GLU A 12 6.32 -3.24 -13.47
CA GLU A 12 5.80 -2.13 -12.66
C GLU A 12 4.50 -2.53 -11.97
N PHE A 13 4.46 -2.36 -10.65
CA PHE A 13 3.25 -2.55 -9.85
C PHE A 13 2.73 -1.21 -9.37
N TYR A 14 1.40 -1.08 -9.35
CA TYR A 14 0.70 0.13 -8.91
C TYR A 14 -0.19 -0.15 -7.69
N PRO A 15 0.37 -0.31 -6.48
CA PRO A 15 -0.38 -0.66 -5.27
C PRO A 15 -1.56 0.28 -4.96
N ARG A 16 -1.44 1.56 -5.34
CA ARG A 16 -2.51 2.56 -5.18
C ARG A 16 -3.81 2.17 -5.90
N LEU A 17 -3.73 1.42 -7.00
CA LEU A 17 -4.92 0.95 -7.72
C LEU A 17 -5.69 -0.13 -6.92
N CYS A 18 -5.02 -0.84 -6.03
CA CYS A 18 -5.64 -1.81 -5.14
C CYS A 18 -6.32 -1.17 -3.92
N LYS A 19 -6.05 0.10 -3.62
CA LYS A 19 -6.58 0.76 -2.42
C LYS A 19 -8.12 0.74 -2.34
N PRO A 20 -8.88 1.09 -3.40
CA PRO A 20 -10.34 1.04 -3.33
C PRO A 20 -10.88 -0.37 -3.07
N LEU A 21 -10.21 -1.40 -3.60
CA LEU A 21 -10.55 -2.80 -3.39
C LEU A 21 -10.26 -3.24 -1.95
N ALA A 22 -9.11 -2.84 -1.39
CA ALA A 22 -8.76 -3.11 0.00
C ALA A 22 -9.75 -2.43 0.97
N ASP A 23 -10.08 -1.15 0.73
CA ASP A 23 -11.04 -0.40 1.53
C ASP A 23 -12.45 -1.06 1.51
N GLU A 24 -12.85 -1.71 0.41
CA GLU A 24 -14.12 -2.45 0.30
C GLU A 24 -14.10 -3.76 1.11
N ILE A 25 -12.99 -4.49 1.07
CA ILE A 25 -12.79 -5.70 1.87
C ILE A 25 -12.89 -5.36 3.37
N ASP A 26 -12.20 -4.30 3.81
CA ASP A 26 -12.19 -3.89 5.22
C ASP A 26 -13.59 -3.51 5.71
N ARG A 27 -14.41 -2.87 4.88
CA ARG A 27 -15.82 -2.57 5.20
C ARG A 27 -16.66 -3.83 5.36
N VAL A 28 -16.50 -4.81 4.47
CA VAL A 28 -17.21 -6.10 4.58
C VAL A 28 -16.79 -6.83 5.85
N LEU A 29 -15.48 -6.87 6.15
CA LEU A 29 -14.95 -7.50 7.36
C LEU A 29 -15.45 -6.79 8.63
N ALA A 30 -15.48 -5.45 8.64
CA ALA A 30 -15.99 -4.67 9.77
C ALA A 30 -17.45 -5.01 10.07
N ALA A 31 -18.31 -5.08 9.05
CA ALA A 31 -19.70 -5.50 9.23
C ALA A 31 -19.82 -6.94 9.74
N HIS A 32 -18.91 -7.83 9.31
CA HIS A 32 -18.96 -9.25 9.69
C HIS A 32 -18.50 -9.52 11.12
N TYR A 33 -17.52 -8.75 11.62
CA TYR A 33 -16.97 -8.87 12.97
C TYR A 33 -17.59 -7.89 13.97
N GLY A 34 -18.43 -6.96 13.51
CA GLY A 34 -19.10 -5.97 14.36
C GLY A 34 -18.17 -4.85 14.83
N PHE A 35 -17.17 -4.50 14.02
CA PHE A 35 -16.29 -3.37 14.31
C PHE A 35 -17.07 -2.05 14.28
N THR A 36 -16.65 -1.11 15.12
CA THR A 36 -17.19 0.25 15.07
C THR A 36 -16.59 1.04 13.92
N ASP A 37 -17.22 2.16 13.58
CA ASP A 37 -16.69 3.07 12.54
C ASP A 37 -15.29 3.59 12.90
N GLU A 38 -15.00 3.79 14.20
CA GLU A 38 -13.66 4.19 14.67
C GLU A 38 -12.61 3.08 14.51
N GLU A 39 -12.99 1.82 14.73
CA GLU A 39 -12.10 0.67 14.55
C GLU A 39 -11.81 0.41 13.06
N LEU A 40 -12.83 0.57 12.20
CA LEU A 40 -12.66 0.52 10.75
C LEU A 40 -11.75 1.66 10.25
N ASP A 41 -11.95 2.89 10.74
CA ASP A 41 -11.08 4.01 10.39
C ASP A 41 -9.64 3.79 10.85
N PHE A 42 -9.43 3.15 12.01
CA PHE A 42 -8.10 2.73 12.45
C PHE A 42 -7.45 1.71 11.50
N ILE A 43 -8.19 0.71 11.04
CA ILE A 43 -7.68 -0.31 10.09
C ILE A 43 -7.28 0.35 8.75
N ILE A 44 -8.15 1.19 8.19
CA ILE A 44 -7.91 1.88 6.92
C ILE A 44 -6.70 2.84 7.05
N ASN A 45 -6.61 3.58 8.15
CA ASN A 45 -5.50 4.52 8.39
C ASN A 45 -4.19 3.83 8.75
N TYR A 46 -4.23 2.64 9.36
CA TYR A 46 -3.05 1.82 9.59
C TYR A 46 -2.49 1.32 8.25
N ASP A 47 -3.35 0.88 7.33
CA ASP A 47 -2.94 0.43 6.00
C ASP A 47 -2.26 1.54 5.18
N ILE A 48 -2.76 2.77 5.26
CA ILE A 48 -2.16 3.95 4.60
C ILE A 48 -0.72 4.21 5.08
N LYS A 49 -0.44 4.02 6.38
CA LYS A 49 0.90 4.26 6.96
C LYS A 49 1.95 3.27 6.47
N TYR A 50 1.56 2.03 6.16
CA TYR A 50 2.51 0.95 5.83
C TYR A 50 2.46 0.47 4.37
N ARG A 51 1.31 0.53 3.67
CA ARG A 51 1.17 0.06 2.27
C ARG A 51 1.36 1.14 1.21
N MET A 52 1.06 2.40 1.51
CA MET A 52 1.27 3.50 0.54
C MET A 52 2.60 4.22 0.72
N GLY A 53 3.48 3.71 1.59
CA GLY A 53 4.84 4.20 1.76
C GLY A 53 4.86 5.71 1.96
N ARG A 54 4.49 6.17 3.17
CA ARG A 54 4.72 7.54 3.67
C ARG A 54 4.94 8.57 2.54
N ASP A 55 3.86 9.04 1.93
CA ASP A 55 3.88 10.15 0.96
C ASP A 55 4.21 11.50 1.68
N GLY A 56 5.21 11.51 2.56
CA GLY A 56 5.52 12.60 3.47
C GLY A 56 6.79 12.43 4.30
N GLY A 57 7.81 11.72 3.80
CA GLY A 57 9.12 11.78 4.42
C GLY A 57 10.14 10.97 3.67
N GLY A 58 11.04 11.67 2.98
CA GLY A 58 12.32 11.10 2.63
C GLY A 58 12.94 10.49 3.88
N GLU A 59 13.15 9.18 3.82
CA GLU A 59 14.05 8.49 4.73
C GLU A 59 15.45 8.79 4.19
N GLY A 60 16.05 9.85 4.74
CA GLY A 60 17.50 9.94 4.79
C GLY A 60 17.99 9.02 5.91
N GLU A 61 19.01 8.22 5.56
CA GLU A 61 20.07 7.64 6.40
C GLU A 61 19.66 6.72 7.55
N ASP A 62 20.00 5.43 7.44
CA ASP A 62 21.07 4.84 8.26
C ASP A 62 21.56 3.50 7.62
N ASP A 63 22.90 3.37 7.56
CA ASP A 63 23.80 2.32 7.02
C ASP A 63 24.20 2.32 5.52
#